data_AF-A0A0H3G1L2-F1
#
_entry.id   AF-A0A0H3G1L2-F1
#
_cell.length_a   1.000
_cell.length_b   1.000
_cell.length_c   1.000
_cell.angle_alpha   90.00
_cell.angle_beta   90.00
_cell.angle_gamma   90.00
#
_symmetry.space_group_name_H-M   'P 1'
#
loop_
_entity.id
_entity.type
_entity.pdbx_description
1 polymer ?
#
loop_
_entity_poly.entity_id
_entity_poly.type
_entity_poly.pdbx_seq_one_letter_code
_entity_poly.pdbx_strand_id
1 'polypeptide(L)'
;MKAAGSWMMKLSMILSAPLVITPLWAEANPPAVMTAPQAFTQAIHNLKSQNKDDQARGFMKMQQAVSGGNPKAEYNLGALYHEGLGTAQDFLQARYWIEKSAEQGYPAAEALLGNIYHFGRKGIPEDLEKAFYWTEKAARLGDPFAEYNMARFYNPQNGNERVDPDTAFYWMEKSANQGFHPAESALGRFYRDGQGTGKDPQKAAFWYNRAAEGGNIQGQIDLAMAYYHGDATEKDSKKAFYWCEKAANQGSEEAEEQLAEMYHQGEGTQKDDDKAAEYYQKAWAKHHFDNPATVMGDLYFEGQKIDRNYPKALAWYQKAAAQNDSRAENAIGNIYYSGLAVPQDFKQALVWYRKATADFYHTQAYDAEMKLGDMYSKGQVVPQDFKQAFSWYERSARHHYKPAEIKLSTLYEKGIGVEKNKEQAVYWHRKAFDKAFAEIDDRLDDHAQGMAMLYQAAEDAKKDAASPKAKEDAVSN
;
A
#
# COMPACT_ATOMS: atom_id res chain seq x y z
N MET A 1 -51.46 6.74 3.04
CA MET A 1 -51.67 8.04 2.34
C MET A 1 -51.46 9.20 3.32
N LYS A 2 -51.33 10.43 2.81
CA LYS A 2 -51.39 11.78 3.46
C LYS A 2 -51.72 11.79 4.98
N ALA A 3 -50.89 12.29 5.89
CA ALA A 3 -50.24 13.62 6.02
C ALA A 3 -51.10 14.71 6.69
N ALA A 4 -50.43 15.63 7.40
CA ALA A 4 -50.91 16.87 8.03
C ALA A 4 -51.94 16.75 9.18
N GLY A 5 -51.54 17.18 10.39
CA GLY A 5 -52.46 17.56 11.47
C GLY A 5 -52.72 19.08 11.47
N SER A 6 -53.84 19.54 12.04
CA SER A 6 -54.12 20.98 12.16
C SER A 6 -55.14 21.36 13.26
N TRP A 7 -54.68 22.14 14.25
CA TRP A 7 -55.34 23.32 14.87
C TRP A 7 -56.59 23.22 15.81
N MET A 8 -56.62 24.20 16.74
CA MET A 8 -57.75 24.86 17.46
C MET A 8 -58.44 24.28 18.73
N MET A 9 -57.87 24.62 19.90
CA MET A 9 -58.34 25.61 20.93
C MET A 9 -59.80 25.69 21.49
N LYS A 10 -59.87 25.98 22.82
CA LYS A 10 -60.95 26.60 23.66
C LYS A 10 -62.11 25.68 24.13
N LEU A 11 -62.83 25.94 25.23
CA LEU A 11 -62.81 27.01 26.28
C LEU A 11 -62.33 26.41 27.65
N SER A 12 -62.43 26.93 28.90
CA SER A 12 -62.95 28.15 29.60
C SER A 12 -62.04 28.47 30.83
N MET A 13 -62.03 29.57 31.62
CA MET A 13 -62.95 30.68 31.99
C MET A 13 -64.05 30.36 33.05
N ILE A 14 -64.34 31.14 34.12
CA ILE A 14 -63.87 32.48 34.60
C ILE A 14 -63.93 32.62 36.17
N LEU A 15 -63.07 33.50 36.77
CA LEU A 15 -63.26 34.47 37.90
C LEU A 15 -62.32 34.30 39.12
N SER A 16 -61.87 35.34 39.86
CA SER A 16 -61.42 36.73 39.53
C SER A 16 -60.90 37.49 40.79
N ALA A 17 -59.62 37.87 40.86
CA ALA A 17 -59.08 38.96 41.71
C ALA A 17 -57.58 39.23 41.41
N PRO A 18 -57.02 40.44 41.62
CA PRO A 18 -55.65 40.78 41.23
C PRO A 18 -54.67 40.97 42.40
N LEU A 19 -53.38 40.70 42.17
CA LEU A 19 -52.26 41.38 42.83
C LEU A 19 -50.96 41.18 42.02
N VAL A 20 -50.08 42.17 42.04
CA VAL A 20 -48.80 42.14 41.29
C VAL A 20 -47.77 41.31 42.05
N ILE A 21 -47.21 40.30 41.38
CA ILE A 21 -45.99 39.62 41.80
C ILE A 21 -45.00 39.67 40.64
N THR A 22 -43.87 40.34 40.84
CA THR A 22 -42.73 40.32 39.92
C THR A 22 -42.11 38.92 39.93
N PRO A 23 -42.04 38.20 38.79
CA PRO A 23 -41.40 36.91 38.77
C PRO A 23 -39.87 37.07 38.87
N LEU A 24 -39.23 36.25 39.73
CA LEU A 24 -37.78 36.19 39.84
C LEU A 24 -37.16 35.62 38.55
N TRP A 25 -36.58 36.49 37.71
CA TRP A 25 -35.75 36.12 36.56
C TRP A 25 -34.37 36.78 36.67
N ALA A 26 -33.69 36.51 37.80
CA ALA A 26 -32.31 36.90 37.99
C ALA A 26 -31.37 35.89 37.30
N GLU A 27 -30.82 36.30 36.17
CA GLU A 27 -29.46 35.92 35.73
C GLU A 27 -29.10 34.43 35.72
N ALA A 28 -29.88 33.64 34.96
CA ALA A 28 -29.33 32.46 34.30
C ALA A 28 -28.34 32.90 33.21
N ASN A 29 -27.13 33.30 33.63
CA ASN A 29 -26.05 33.76 32.76
C ASN A 29 -25.77 32.66 31.70
N PRO A 30 -25.93 32.94 30.38
CA PRO A 30 -25.75 31.91 29.36
C PRO A 30 -24.32 31.34 29.43
N PRO A 31 -24.12 30.03 29.22
CA PRO A 31 -22.80 29.42 29.32
C PRO A 31 -21.83 30.15 28.39
N ALA A 32 -20.80 30.77 28.98
CA ALA A 32 -20.02 31.81 28.35
C ALA A 32 -19.54 31.41 26.95
N VAL A 33 -19.90 32.19 25.93
CA VAL A 33 -19.57 31.91 24.53
C VAL A 33 -18.06 31.82 24.40
N MET A 34 -17.59 30.60 24.14
CA MET A 34 -16.18 30.27 24.18
C MET A 34 -15.42 31.04 23.11
N THR A 35 -14.44 31.84 23.53
CA THR A 35 -13.65 32.65 22.59
C THR A 35 -12.78 31.76 21.70
N ALA A 36 -12.45 32.20 20.49
CA ALA A 36 -11.63 31.43 19.56
C ALA A 36 -10.30 30.90 20.17
N PRO A 37 -9.55 31.66 21.01
CA PRO A 37 -8.37 31.13 21.70
C PRO A 37 -8.67 30.04 22.74
N GLN A 38 -9.79 30.14 23.47
CA GLN A 38 -10.24 29.10 24.40
C GLN A 38 -10.65 27.83 23.65
N ALA A 39 -11.38 27.98 22.53
CA ALA A 39 -11.76 26.88 21.66
C ALA A 39 -10.54 26.18 21.05
N PHE A 40 -9.54 26.94 20.57
CA PHE A 40 -8.27 26.39 20.08
C PHE A 40 -7.53 25.58 21.16
N THR A 41 -7.44 26.12 22.38
CA THR A 41 -6.77 25.45 23.50
C THR A 41 -7.46 24.13 23.86
N GLN A 42 -8.80 24.11 23.92
CA GLN A 42 -9.57 22.88 24.15
C GLN A 42 -9.46 21.89 22.99
N ALA A 43 -9.41 22.37 21.74
CA ALA A 43 -9.21 21.52 20.57
C ALA A 43 -7.89 20.74 20.69
N ILE A 44 -6.77 21.45 20.92
CA ILE A 44 -5.44 20.86 21.07
C ILE A 44 -5.33 19.94 22.30
N HIS A 45 -6.11 20.18 23.37
CA HIS A 45 -6.19 19.26 24.49
C HIS A 45 -6.90 17.96 24.10
N ASN A 46 -8.11 18.05 23.55
CA ASN A 46 -8.95 16.90 23.23
C ASN A 46 -8.33 16.01 22.12
N LEU A 47 -7.68 16.62 21.12
CA LEU A 47 -7.03 15.93 19.99
C LEU A 47 -5.82 15.08 20.40
N LYS A 48 -5.28 15.24 21.62
CA LYS A 48 -4.23 14.37 22.16
C LYS A 48 -4.76 13.05 22.74
N SER A 49 -6.08 12.93 22.91
CA SER A 49 -6.71 11.68 23.34
C SER A 49 -6.70 10.64 22.23
N GLN A 50 -6.52 9.37 22.59
CA GLN A 50 -6.74 8.24 21.67
C GLN A 50 -8.23 7.89 21.50
N ASN A 51 -9.12 8.51 22.28
CA ASN A 51 -10.56 8.32 22.17
C ASN A 51 -11.13 9.12 20.99
N LYS A 52 -11.86 8.43 20.09
CA LYS A 52 -12.50 9.05 18.92
C LYS A 52 -13.54 10.11 19.29
N ASP A 53 -14.23 9.98 20.43
CA ASP A 53 -15.19 10.98 20.91
C ASP A 53 -14.50 12.28 21.35
N ASP A 54 -13.31 12.17 21.96
CA ASP A 54 -12.49 13.34 22.29
C ASP A 54 -11.93 13.98 21.03
N GLN A 55 -11.45 13.19 20.07
CA GLN A 55 -10.99 13.70 18.77
C GLN A 55 -12.11 14.44 18.03
N ALA A 56 -13.34 13.90 18.02
CA ALA A 56 -14.52 14.56 17.45
C ALA A 56 -14.89 15.85 18.20
N ARG A 57 -14.87 15.85 19.55
CA ARG A 57 -15.00 17.06 20.37
C ARG A 57 -13.91 18.08 20.04
N GLY A 58 -12.68 17.63 19.81
CA GLY A 58 -11.52 18.45 19.45
C GLY A 58 -11.67 19.09 18.07
N PHE A 59 -12.13 18.33 17.08
CA PHE A 59 -12.46 18.81 15.75
C PHE A 59 -13.55 19.89 15.77
N MET A 60 -14.67 19.66 16.48
CA MET A 60 -15.71 20.69 16.68
C MET A 60 -15.17 21.96 17.35
N LYS A 61 -14.22 21.81 18.30
CA LYS A 61 -13.55 22.95 18.94
C LYS A 61 -12.59 23.67 18.00
N MET A 62 -11.96 22.98 17.05
CA MET A 62 -11.15 23.62 16.01
C MET A 62 -12.02 24.38 15.00
N GLN A 63 -13.19 23.84 14.63
CA GLN A 63 -14.19 24.56 13.83
C GLN A 63 -14.72 25.83 14.55
N GLN A 64 -14.80 25.82 15.89
CA GLN A 64 -15.09 27.03 16.66
C GLN A 64 -13.89 28.01 16.68
N ALA A 65 -12.65 27.51 16.71
CA ALA A 65 -11.44 28.33 16.74
C ALA A 65 -11.20 29.14 15.45
N VAL A 66 -11.53 28.59 14.27
CA VAL A 66 -11.35 29.30 12.99
C VAL A 66 -12.28 30.50 12.80
N SER A 67 -13.36 30.61 13.60
CA SER A 67 -14.29 31.76 13.55
C SER A 67 -13.62 33.11 13.83
N GLY A 68 -12.45 33.11 14.48
CA GLY A 68 -11.65 34.31 14.76
C GLY A 68 -10.64 34.68 13.68
N GLY A 69 -10.62 34.01 12.51
CA GLY A 69 -9.64 34.29 11.44
C GLY A 69 -8.19 34.07 11.87
N ASN A 70 -7.94 33.01 12.65
CA ASN A 70 -6.60 32.68 13.11
C ASN A 70 -5.97 31.65 12.16
N PRO A 71 -4.93 32.01 11.38
CA PRO A 71 -4.41 31.12 10.35
C PRO A 71 -3.79 29.85 10.92
N LYS A 72 -3.31 29.85 12.17
CA LYS A 72 -2.85 28.62 12.85
C LYS A 72 -4.00 27.67 13.22
N ALA A 73 -5.19 28.21 13.50
CA ALA A 73 -6.39 27.39 13.67
C ALA A 73 -6.88 26.83 12.33
N GLU A 74 -6.79 27.61 11.24
CA GLU A 74 -7.22 27.19 9.91
C GLU A 74 -6.28 26.12 9.33
N TYR A 75 -4.97 26.30 9.43
CA TYR A 75 -3.96 25.28 9.12
C TYR A 75 -4.25 23.97 9.87
N ASN A 76 -4.45 24.05 11.19
CA ASN A 76 -4.75 22.87 12.00
C ASN A 76 -6.09 22.22 11.59
N LEU A 77 -7.14 22.99 11.31
CA LEU A 77 -8.41 22.44 10.84
C LEU A 77 -8.26 21.72 9.49
N GLY A 78 -7.47 22.29 8.57
CA GLY A 78 -7.15 21.66 7.30
C GLY A 78 -6.37 20.35 7.47
N ALA A 79 -5.42 20.29 8.41
CA ALA A 79 -4.74 19.05 8.77
C ALA A 79 -5.70 18.00 9.35
N LEU A 80 -6.68 18.37 10.19
CA LEU A 80 -7.69 17.42 10.69
C LEU A 80 -8.54 16.81 9.56
N TYR A 81 -8.88 17.61 8.54
CA TYR A 81 -9.55 17.11 7.34
C TYR A 81 -8.63 16.25 6.44
N HIS A 82 -7.32 16.50 6.41
CA HIS A 82 -6.35 15.66 5.68
C HIS A 82 -6.19 14.29 6.34
N GLU A 83 -6.08 14.24 7.67
CA GLU A 83 -5.90 12.98 8.42
C GLU A 83 -7.21 12.23 8.70
N GLY A 84 -8.38 12.88 8.61
CA GLY A 84 -9.63 12.33 9.12
C GLY A 84 -9.66 12.23 10.64
N LEU A 85 -8.96 13.14 11.35
CA LEU A 85 -8.84 13.09 12.80
C LEU A 85 -10.04 13.80 13.47
N GLY A 86 -10.96 13.00 14.00
CA GLY A 86 -12.22 13.49 14.58
C GLY A 86 -13.31 13.86 13.55
N THR A 87 -13.08 13.55 12.27
CA THR A 87 -13.97 13.83 11.13
C THR A 87 -13.76 12.76 10.04
N ALA A 88 -14.59 12.74 9.00
CA ALA A 88 -14.23 12.02 7.78
C ALA A 88 -13.09 12.76 7.05
N GLN A 89 -12.19 12.02 6.40
CA GLN A 89 -11.14 12.60 5.56
C GLN A 89 -11.76 13.32 4.35
N ASP A 90 -11.35 14.56 4.11
CA ASP A 90 -11.80 15.39 2.99
C ASP A 90 -10.65 16.29 2.51
N PHE A 91 -10.03 15.90 1.40
CA PHE A 91 -8.92 16.67 0.82
C PHE A 91 -9.33 18.05 0.32
N LEU A 92 -10.59 18.26 -0.10
CA LEU A 92 -11.08 19.55 -0.59
C LEU A 92 -11.26 20.55 0.56
N GLN A 93 -11.81 20.10 1.69
CA GLN A 93 -11.85 20.88 2.92
C GLN A 93 -10.45 21.12 3.49
N ALA A 94 -9.58 20.10 3.46
CA ALA A 94 -8.18 20.25 3.88
C ALA A 94 -7.50 21.39 3.11
N ARG A 95 -7.52 21.32 1.77
CA ARG A 95 -6.97 22.34 0.87
C ARG A 95 -7.60 23.71 1.11
N TYR A 96 -8.92 23.81 1.28
CA TYR A 96 -9.61 25.08 1.53
C TYR A 96 -9.13 25.80 2.82
N TRP A 97 -8.99 25.07 3.92
CA TRP A 97 -8.55 25.66 5.20
C TRP A 97 -7.03 25.94 5.23
N ILE A 98 -6.23 25.12 4.54
CA ILE A 98 -4.79 25.38 4.34
C ILE A 98 -4.60 26.61 3.44
N GLU A 99 -5.39 26.76 2.37
CA GLU A 99 -5.32 27.88 1.42
C GLU A 99 -5.64 29.22 2.10
N LYS A 100 -6.70 29.30 2.91
CA LYS A 100 -6.96 30.48 3.76
C LYS A 100 -5.80 30.87 4.67
N SER A 101 -5.16 29.86 5.29
CA SER A 101 -4.02 30.08 6.18
C SER A 101 -2.77 30.55 5.42
N ALA A 102 -2.56 30.03 4.21
CA ALA A 102 -1.47 30.40 3.30
C ALA A 102 -1.66 31.81 2.69
N GLU A 103 -2.90 32.20 2.36
CA GLU A 103 -3.26 33.56 1.94
C GLU A 103 -2.88 34.60 3.01
N GLN A 104 -3.01 34.25 4.29
CA GLN A 104 -2.64 35.07 5.44
C GLN A 104 -1.14 35.05 5.81
N GLY A 105 -0.30 34.33 5.05
CA GLY A 105 1.16 34.35 5.26
C GLY A 105 1.68 33.39 6.33
N TYR A 106 0.96 32.30 6.66
CA TYR A 106 1.42 31.32 7.64
C TYR A 106 2.33 30.26 6.97
N PRO A 107 3.65 30.22 7.25
CA PRO A 107 4.62 29.51 6.40
C PRO A 107 4.37 28.01 6.26
N ALA A 108 3.95 27.34 7.34
CA ALA A 108 3.65 25.91 7.32
C ALA A 108 2.39 25.58 6.47
N ALA A 109 1.46 26.53 6.31
CA ALA A 109 0.34 26.35 5.39
C ALA A 109 0.75 26.58 3.93
N GLU A 110 1.59 27.59 3.67
CA GLU A 110 2.16 27.83 2.34
C GLU A 110 2.98 26.62 1.86
N ALA A 111 3.89 26.10 2.70
CA ALA A 111 4.72 24.94 2.39
C ALA A 111 3.89 23.66 2.17
N LEU A 112 2.85 23.44 2.98
CA LEU A 112 1.94 22.30 2.84
C LEU A 112 1.06 22.43 1.58
N LEU A 113 0.61 23.64 1.24
CA LEU A 113 -0.17 23.90 0.03
C LEU A 113 0.66 23.68 -1.24
N GLY A 114 1.93 24.09 -1.22
CA GLY A 114 2.91 23.75 -2.25
C GLY A 114 3.02 22.24 -2.46
N ASN A 115 3.10 21.48 -1.36
CA ASN A 115 3.14 20.01 -1.40
C ASN A 115 1.85 19.36 -1.92
N ILE A 116 0.68 19.88 -1.54
CA ILE A 116 -0.64 19.42 -2.02
C ILE A 116 -0.77 19.59 -3.53
N TYR A 117 -0.35 20.73 -4.08
CA TYR A 117 -0.36 20.97 -5.54
C TYR A 117 0.75 20.20 -6.28
N HIS A 118 1.89 19.89 -5.63
CA HIS A 118 3.00 19.14 -6.26
C HIS A 118 2.66 17.68 -6.56
N PHE A 119 1.86 17.03 -5.71
CA PHE A 119 1.50 15.60 -5.87
C PHE A 119 0.06 15.35 -6.31
N GLY A 120 -0.81 16.35 -6.21
CA GLY A 120 -2.26 16.17 -6.33
C GLY A 120 -2.85 15.27 -5.22
N ARG A 121 -4.19 15.22 -5.16
CA ARG A 121 -4.98 14.31 -4.30
C ARG A 121 -6.32 13.99 -4.97
N LYS A 122 -7.12 13.11 -4.38
CA LYS A 122 -8.48 12.82 -4.87
C LYS A 122 -9.33 14.11 -4.87
N GLY A 123 -9.64 14.62 -6.07
CA GLY A 123 -10.36 15.88 -6.28
C GLY A 123 -9.48 17.13 -6.44
N ILE A 124 -8.17 17.01 -6.33
CA ILE A 124 -7.19 18.11 -6.48
C ILE A 124 -6.18 17.68 -7.54
N PRO A 125 -6.22 18.22 -8.78
CA PRO A 125 -5.21 17.91 -9.78
C PRO A 125 -3.83 18.43 -9.34
N GLU A 126 -2.79 17.83 -9.89
CA GLU A 126 -1.44 18.37 -9.85
C GLU A 126 -1.39 19.75 -10.53
N ASP A 127 -0.63 20.68 -9.95
CA ASP A 127 -0.44 22.03 -10.45
C ASP A 127 0.96 22.53 -10.06
N LEU A 128 1.96 22.18 -10.87
CA LEU A 128 3.37 22.45 -10.55
C LEU A 128 3.70 23.95 -10.44
N GLU A 129 2.94 24.83 -11.10
CA GLU A 129 3.14 26.29 -11.00
C GLU A 129 2.58 26.84 -9.68
N LYS A 130 1.38 26.41 -9.23
CA LYS A 130 0.92 26.72 -7.87
C LYS A 130 1.82 26.08 -6.82
N ALA A 131 2.30 24.86 -7.06
CA ALA A 131 3.21 24.16 -6.17
C ALA A 131 4.51 24.96 -5.98
N PHE A 132 5.12 25.41 -7.08
CA PHE A 132 6.30 26.27 -7.07
C PHE A 132 6.01 27.59 -6.35
N TYR A 133 4.94 28.30 -6.71
CA TYR A 133 4.57 29.60 -6.12
C TYR A 133 4.46 29.54 -4.59
N TRP A 134 3.69 28.58 -4.06
CA TRP A 134 3.48 28.45 -2.61
C TRP A 134 4.73 27.97 -1.87
N THR A 135 5.53 27.08 -2.49
CA THR A 135 6.81 26.63 -1.94
C THR A 135 7.84 27.77 -1.91
N GLU A 136 7.92 28.59 -2.97
CA GLU A 136 8.82 29.73 -3.05
C GLU A 136 8.49 30.77 -1.97
N LYS A 137 7.20 31.08 -1.78
CA LYS A 137 6.72 32.01 -0.77
C LYS A 137 7.18 31.60 0.64
N ALA A 138 6.97 30.32 1.00
CA ALA A 138 7.39 29.77 2.29
C ALA A 138 8.93 29.70 2.45
N ALA A 139 9.67 29.32 1.40
CA ALA A 139 11.13 29.22 1.43
C ALA A 139 11.81 30.61 1.53
N ARG A 140 11.19 31.65 0.98
CA ARG A 140 11.59 33.05 1.17
C ARG A 140 11.35 33.54 2.61
N LEU A 141 10.39 32.98 3.33
CA LEU A 141 10.16 33.21 4.77
C LEU A 141 11.07 32.35 5.67
N GLY A 142 11.87 31.45 5.09
CA GLY A 142 12.82 30.61 5.83
C GLY A 142 12.27 29.28 6.33
N ASP A 143 11.11 28.82 5.85
CA ASP A 143 10.60 27.49 6.23
C ASP A 143 11.50 26.37 5.63
N PRO A 144 12.15 25.52 6.44
CA PRO A 144 13.16 24.60 5.93
C PRO A 144 12.55 23.44 5.12
N PHE A 145 11.28 23.09 5.33
CA PHE A 145 10.60 22.08 4.50
C PHE A 145 10.27 22.66 3.11
N ALA A 146 9.89 23.94 3.05
CA ALA A 146 9.76 24.65 1.79
C ALA A 146 11.11 24.79 1.07
N GLU A 147 12.20 25.15 1.77
CA GLU A 147 13.55 25.22 1.20
C GLU A 147 14.00 23.87 0.61
N TYR A 148 13.77 22.77 1.33
CA TYR A 148 14.01 21.41 0.82
C TYR A 148 13.21 21.12 -0.46
N ASN A 149 11.95 21.53 -0.52
CA ASN A 149 11.12 21.35 -1.72
C ASN A 149 11.52 22.29 -2.87
N MET A 150 12.00 23.51 -2.60
CA MET A 150 12.62 24.37 -3.62
C MET A 150 13.83 23.69 -4.24
N ALA A 151 14.72 23.11 -3.42
CA ALA A 151 15.86 22.35 -3.93
C ALA A 151 15.44 21.19 -4.84
N ARG A 152 14.30 20.54 -4.55
CA ARG A 152 13.71 19.49 -5.40
C ARG A 152 13.14 20.02 -6.71
N PHE A 153 12.58 21.24 -6.76
CA PHE A 153 12.14 21.85 -8.03
C PHE A 153 13.30 22.02 -9.01
N TYR A 154 14.48 22.41 -8.54
CA TYR A 154 15.66 22.67 -9.38
C TYR A 154 16.54 21.43 -9.65
N ASN A 155 16.37 20.32 -8.94
CA ASN A 155 17.23 19.14 -9.10
C ASN A 155 16.89 18.34 -10.40
N PRO A 156 17.89 18.03 -11.25
CA PRO A 156 17.70 17.31 -12.53
C PRO A 156 17.06 15.91 -12.39
N GLN A 157 17.26 15.22 -11.27
CA GLN A 157 16.78 13.85 -11.06
C GLN A 157 15.25 13.76 -10.92
N ASN A 158 14.57 14.90 -10.66
CA ASN A 158 13.11 14.94 -10.48
C ASN A 158 12.33 15.16 -11.79
N GLY A 159 12.99 15.29 -12.95
CA GLY A 159 12.33 15.44 -14.26
C GLY A 159 11.64 16.79 -14.52
N ASN A 160 11.81 17.77 -13.64
CA ASN A 160 11.25 19.12 -13.79
C ASN A 160 11.95 19.93 -14.89
N GLU A 161 11.23 20.84 -15.55
CA GLU A 161 11.82 21.73 -16.57
C GLU A 161 12.84 22.75 -16.01
N ARG A 162 12.77 23.04 -14.70
CA ARG A 162 13.51 24.11 -14.02
C ARG A 162 14.91 23.67 -13.54
N VAL A 163 15.65 22.90 -14.34
CA VAL A 163 16.93 22.30 -13.91
C VAL A 163 18.01 23.37 -13.66
N ASP A 164 18.48 23.46 -12.41
CA ASP A 164 19.62 24.28 -11.99
C ASP A 164 20.30 23.62 -10.77
N PRO A 165 21.42 22.88 -10.95
CA PRO A 165 22.11 22.21 -9.85
C PRO A 165 22.64 23.17 -8.78
N ASP A 166 23.08 24.38 -9.14
CA ASP A 166 23.67 25.35 -8.21
C ASP A 166 22.58 25.96 -7.32
N THR A 167 21.44 26.35 -7.91
CA THR A 167 20.26 26.79 -7.15
C THR A 167 19.66 25.65 -6.32
N ALA A 168 19.66 24.41 -6.83
CA ALA A 168 19.25 23.24 -6.06
C ALA A 168 20.15 23.03 -4.83
N PHE A 169 21.47 23.13 -5.00
CA PHE A 169 22.44 23.01 -3.91
C PHE A 169 22.24 24.12 -2.86
N TYR A 170 22.09 25.38 -3.30
CA TYR A 170 21.85 26.53 -2.42
C TYR A 170 20.65 26.32 -1.48
N TRP A 171 19.49 25.93 -2.03
CA TRP A 171 18.30 25.70 -1.21
C TRP A 171 18.42 24.47 -0.31
N MET A 172 19.14 23.42 -0.76
CA MET A 172 19.39 22.23 0.05
C MET A 172 20.32 22.53 1.22
N GLU A 173 21.40 23.26 1.00
CA GLU A 173 22.34 23.69 2.03
C GLU A 173 21.69 24.63 3.04
N LYS A 174 20.82 25.54 2.58
CA LYS A 174 20.03 26.42 3.47
C LYS A 174 19.15 25.60 4.42
N SER A 175 18.36 24.67 3.89
CA SER A 175 17.46 23.79 4.66
C SER A 175 18.21 22.88 5.64
N ALA A 176 19.28 22.22 5.18
CA ALA A 176 20.08 21.31 5.99
C ALA A 176 20.75 22.03 7.17
N ASN A 177 21.26 23.26 6.96
CA ASN A 177 21.86 24.05 8.04
C ASN A 177 20.86 24.34 9.18
N GLN A 178 19.57 24.50 8.88
CA GLN A 178 18.52 24.70 9.88
C GLN A 178 18.20 23.47 10.76
N GLY A 179 18.78 22.29 10.48
CA GLY A 179 18.50 21.07 11.24
C GLY A 179 17.45 20.16 10.60
N PHE A 180 17.05 20.41 9.34
CA PHE A 180 16.03 19.60 8.68
C PHE A 180 16.64 18.31 8.10
N HIS A 181 16.63 17.24 8.91
CA HIS A 181 17.32 15.98 8.62
C HIS A 181 17.07 15.35 7.22
N PRO A 182 15.89 15.47 6.57
CA PRO A 182 15.72 15.04 5.17
C PRO A 182 16.59 15.84 4.17
N ALA A 183 16.80 17.14 4.40
CA ALA A 183 17.72 17.95 3.62
C ALA A 183 19.18 17.66 3.96
N GLU A 184 19.49 17.31 5.22
CA GLU A 184 20.85 16.88 5.61
C GLU A 184 21.26 15.60 4.86
N SER A 185 20.40 14.57 4.86
CA SER A 185 20.59 13.35 4.04
C SER A 185 20.76 13.69 2.56
N ALA A 186 19.88 14.51 1.99
CA ALA A 186 19.96 14.87 0.57
C ALA A 186 21.21 15.71 0.23
N LEU A 187 21.63 16.65 1.08
CA LEU A 187 22.86 17.42 0.92
C LEU A 187 24.09 16.53 0.94
N GLY A 188 24.09 15.46 1.74
CA GLY A 188 25.12 14.44 1.70
C GLY A 188 25.26 13.80 0.31
N ARG A 189 24.13 13.49 -0.35
CA ARG A 189 24.12 12.99 -1.74
C ARG A 189 24.60 14.03 -2.76
N PHE A 190 24.25 15.31 -2.59
CA PHE A 190 24.79 16.40 -3.43
C PHE A 190 26.33 16.47 -3.35
N TYR A 191 26.90 16.35 -2.14
CA TYR A 191 28.35 16.33 -1.94
C TYR A 191 29.03 15.03 -2.42
N ARG A 192 28.38 13.86 -2.33
CA ARG A 192 28.87 12.59 -2.92
C ARG A 192 28.91 12.65 -4.46
N ASP A 193 27.84 13.18 -5.06
CA ASP A 193 27.62 13.15 -6.50
C ASP A 193 28.22 14.35 -7.23
N GLY A 194 28.52 15.45 -6.53
CA GLY A 194 29.04 16.69 -7.11
C GLY A 194 27.95 17.48 -7.85
N GLN A 195 26.74 17.53 -7.30
CA GLN A 195 25.61 18.27 -7.86
C GLN A 195 25.59 19.69 -7.27
N GLY A 196 25.79 20.72 -8.10
CA GLY A 196 25.87 22.11 -7.66
C GLY A 196 27.05 22.43 -6.73
N THR A 197 28.02 21.52 -6.62
CA THR A 197 29.16 21.60 -5.73
C THR A 197 30.27 20.66 -6.18
N GLY A 198 31.49 20.84 -5.68
CA GLY A 198 32.57 19.87 -5.88
C GLY A 198 32.31 18.58 -5.08
N LYS A 199 32.73 17.43 -5.62
CA LYS A 199 32.67 16.17 -4.87
C LYS A 199 33.49 16.25 -3.58
N ASP A 200 32.84 16.00 -2.45
CA ASP A 200 33.42 16.08 -1.11
C ASP A 200 32.87 14.93 -0.25
N PRO A 201 33.51 13.74 -0.29
CA PRO A 201 33.00 12.57 0.42
C PRO A 201 33.03 12.73 1.95
N GLN A 202 33.93 13.57 2.48
CA GLN A 202 34.00 13.85 3.92
C GLN A 202 32.80 14.67 4.39
N LYS A 203 32.38 15.69 3.61
CA LYS A 203 31.11 16.38 3.86
C LYS A 203 29.90 15.49 3.65
N ALA A 204 29.92 14.60 2.66
CA ALA A 204 28.84 13.62 2.46
C ALA A 204 28.61 12.80 3.73
N ALA A 205 29.67 12.17 4.27
CA ALA A 205 29.61 11.43 5.52
C ALA A 205 29.18 12.27 6.73
N PHE A 206 29.67 13.51 6.86
CA PHE A 206 29.25 14.43 7.92
C PHE A 206 27.74 14.69 7.91
N TRP A 207 27.17 15.00 6.74
CA TRP A 207 25.75 15.30 6.60
C TRP A 207 24.87 14.04 6.74
N TYR A 208 25.31 12.89 6.24
CA TYR A 208 24.63 11.61 6.50
C TYR A 208 24.62 11.27 8.01
N ASN A 209 25.74 11.45 8.72
CA ASN A 209 25.82 11.21 10.17
C ASN A 209 24.85 12.10 10.96
N ARG A 210 24.82 13.40 10.65
CA ARG A 210 23.92 14.35 11.30
C ARG A 210 22.44 14.01 11.05
N ALA A 211 22.08 13.62 9.83
CA ALA A 211 20.74 13.14 9.50
C ALA A 211 20.38 11.83 10.24
N ALA A 212 21.32 10.88 10.30
CA ALA A 212 21.13 9.56 10.90
C ALA A 212 20.96 9.62 12.43
N GLU A 213 21.75 10.47 13.10
CA GLU A 213 21.63 10.82 14.52
C GLU A 213 20.32 11.56 14.82
N GLY A 214 19.88 12.44 13.91
CA GLY A 214 18.55 13.04 13.89
C GLY A 214 17.38 12.07 13.63
N GLY A 215 17.66 10.76 13.52
CA GLY A 215 16.65 9.72 13.35
C GLY A 215 16.14 9.55 11.92
N ASN A 216 16.62 10.34 10.95
CA ASN A 216 16.11 10.27 9.57
C ASN A 216 16.48 8.94 8.90
N ILE A 217 15.45 8.20 8.48
CA ILE A 217 15.56 6.88 7.86
C ILE A 217 16.51 6.90 6.65
N GLN A 218 16.38 7.88 5.73
CA GLN A 218 17.24 7.95 4.56
C GLN A 218 18.69 8.28 4.96
N GLY A 219 18.91 9.18 5.92
CA GLY A 219 20.25 9.44 6.45
C GLY A 219 20.90 8.22 7.08
N GLN A 220 20.13 7.37 7.77
CA GLN A 220 20.62 6.10 8.31
C GLN A 220 20.99 5.11 7.20
N ILE A 221 20.22 5.05 6.11
CA ILE A 221 20.52 4.21 4.94
C ILE A 221 21.73 4.74 4.18
N ASP A 222 21.77 6.03 3.84
CA ASP A 222 22.88 6.67 3.14
C ASP A 222 24.21 6.47 3.91
N LEU A 223 24.18 6.60 5.24
CA LEU A 223 25.32 6.36 6.12
C LEU A 223 25.69 4.88 6.23
N ALA A 224 24.70 3.97 6.22
CA ALA A 224 24.96 2.54 6.19
C ALA A 224 25.68 2.16 4.89
N MET A 225 25.20 2.64 3.74
CA MET A 225 25.83 2.38 2.44
C MET A 225 27.21 3.03 2.33
N ALA A 226 27.40 4.23 2.91
CA ALA A 226 28.72 4.87 3.01
C ALA A 226 29.74 3.99 3.75
N TYR A 227 29.36 3.43 4.91
CA TYR A 227 30.20 2.47 5.64
C TYR A 227 30.32 1.11 4.94
N TYR A 228 29.35 0.70 4.12
CA TYR A 228 29.34 -0.59 3.42
C TYR A 228 30.27 -0.61 2.20
N HIS A 229 30.28 0.47 1.42
CA HIS A 229 31.12 0.63 0.22
C HIS A 229 32.47 1.28 0.51
N GLY A 230 32.55 2.18 1.50
CA GLY A 230 33.73 2.98 1.77
C GLY A 230 33.95 4.11 0.75
N ASP A 231 32.88 4.70 0.20
CA ASP A 231 32.94 5.80 -0.77
C ASP A 231 33.03 7.18 -0.08
N ALA A 232 32.34 7.34 1.06
CA ALA A 232 32.34 8.55 1.89
C ALA A 232 33.08 8.40 3.24
N THR A 233 33.33 7.17 3.68
CA THR A 233 34.08 6.84 4.90
C THR A 233 35.09 5.71 4.63
N GLU A 234 35.90 5.34 5.62
CA GLU A 234 36.52 4.00 5.60
C GLU A 234 35.42 2.91 5.64
N LYS A 235 35.62 1.77 4.96
CA LYS A 235 34.66 0.65 5.01
C LYS A 235 34.61 0.05 6.41
N ASP A 236 33.42 -0.02 6.99
CA ASP A 236 33.14 -0.63 8.28
C ASP A 236 31.76 -1.31 8.24
N SER A 237 31.73 -2.58 7.84
CA SER A 237 30.48 -3.35 7.73
C SER A 237 29.72 -3.45 9.06
N LYS A 238 30.36 -3.27 10.22
CA LYS A 238 29.66 -3.27 11.53
C LYS A 238 28.88 -1.97 11.75
N LYS A 239 29.45 -0.82 11.39
CA LYS A 239 28.70 0.45 11.38
C LYS A 239 27.62 0.47 10.31
N ALA A 240 27.89 -0.10 9.13
CA ALA A 240 26.87 -0.30 8.11
C ALA A 240 25.67 -1.11 8.64
N PHE A 241 25.95 -2.28 9.23
CA PHE A 241 24.94 -3.13 9.83
C PHE A 241 24.11 -2.39 10.90
N TYR A 242 24.76 -1.70 11.84
CA TYR A 242 24.11 -0.93 12.91
C TYR A 242 23.16 0.16 12.40
N TRP A 243 23.56 0.92 11.38
CA TRP A 243 22.71 1.99 10.83
C TRP A 243 21.59 1.42 9.94
N CYS A 244 21.85 0.34 9.21
CA CYS A 244 20.82 -0.40 8.46
C CYS A 244 19.77 -1.02 9.41
N GLU A 245 20.21 -1.65 10.50
CA GLU A 245 19.34 -2.21 11.55
C GLU A 245 18.45 -1.14 12.19
N LYS A 246 18.98 0.07 12.43
CA LYS A 246 18.15 1.21 12.89
C LYS A 246 17.07 1.59 11.88
N ALA A 247 17.39 1.71 10.59
CA ALA A 247 16.42 2.06 9.56
C ALA A 247 15.36 0.96 9.34
N ALA A 248 15.76 -0.33 9.42
CA ALA A 248 14.87 -1.48 9.33
C ALA A 248 13.92 -1.59 10.54
N ASN A 249 14.39 -1.22 11.73
CA ASN A 249 13.55 -1.12 12.94
C ASN A 249 12.57 0.06 12.89
N GLN A 250 12.85 1.10 12.10
CA GLN A 250 11.88 2.15 11.76
C GLN A 250 10.91 1.77 10.62
N GLY A 251 11.00 0.54 10.10
CA GLY A 251 10.09 0.00 9.10
C GLY A 251 10.44 0.32 7.65
N SER A 252 11.67 0.78 7.36
CA SER A 252 12.12 0.98 5.97
C SER A 252 12.29 -0.35 5.26
N GLU A 253 11.69 -0.48 4.08
CA GLU A 253 11.80 -1.65 3.21
C GLU A 253 13.19 -1.81 2.60
N GLU A 254 13.76 -0.73 2.08
CA GLU A 254 15.13 -0.69 1.56
C GLU A 254 16.13 -1.18 2.62
N ALA A 255 15.98 -0.72 3.87
CA ALA A 255 16.85 -1.14 4.96
C ALA A 255 16.60 -2.59 5.42
N GLU A 256 15.37 -3.11 5.29
CA GLU A 256 15.06 -4.52 5.59
C GLU A 256 15.68 -5.46 4.54
N GLU A 257 15.61 -5.11 3.24
CA GLU A 257 16.28 -5.89 2.19
C GLU A 257 17.82 -5.85 2.31
N GLN A 258 18.40 -4.67 2.56
CA GLN A 258 19.86 -4.55 2.75
C GLN A 258 20.31 -5.31 4.02
N LEU A 259 19.55 -5.24 5.11
CA LEU A 259 19.88 -5.98 6.33
C LEU A 259 19.77 -7.50 6.14
N ALA A 260 18.82 -7.96 5.32
CA ALA A 260 18.70 -9.36 4.94
C ALA A 260 19.91 -9.85 4.14
N GLU A 261 20.39 -9.07 3.16
CA GLU A 261 21.62 -9.35 2.40
C GLU A 261 22.84 -9.40 3.34
N MET A 262 22.97 -8.44 4.27
CA MET A 262 24.05 -8.44 5.25
C MET A 262 24.03 -9.66 6.18
N TYR A 263 22.84 -10.17 6.53
CA TYR A 263 22.70 -11.45 7.25
C TYR A 263 23.02 -12.67 6.37
N HIS A 264 22.67 -12.67 5.07
CA HIS A 264 23.02 -13.77 4.17
C HIS A 264 24.53 -13.85 3.87
N GLN A 265 25.21 -12.71 3.70
CA GLN A 265 26.66 -12.69 3.48
C GLN A 265 27.48 -12.78 4.78
N GLY A 266 26.90 -12.43 5.93
CA GLY A 266 27.65 -12.25 7.17
C GLY A 266 28.54 -10.99 7.16
N GLU A 267 28.12 -9.94 6.46
CA GLU A 267 28.79 -8.64 6.48
C GLU A 267 28.39 -7.87 7.76
N GLY A 268 29.36 -7.51 8.61
CA GLY A 268 29.12 -6.78 9.86
C GLY A 268 28.54 -7.62 11.02
N THR A 269 27.85 -8.71 10.69
CA THR A 269 27.20 -9.66 11.60
C THR A 269 27.76 -11.09 11.41
N GLN A 270 27.15 -12.10 12.02
CA GLN A 270 27.38 -13.51 11.66
C GLN A 270 26.39 -13.91 10.55
N LYS A 271 26.82 -14.73 9.58
CA LYS A 271 25.91 -15.30 8.57
C LYS A 271 24.75 -16.05 9.23
N ASP A 272 23.53 -15.69 8.85
CA ASP A 272 22.27 -16.17 9.42
C ASP A 272 21.16 -16.10 8.34
N ASP A 273 21.09 -17.13 7.49
CA ASP A 273 20.08 -17.23 6.42
C ASP A 273 18.64 -17.24 6.95
N ASP A 274 18.44 -17.60 8.23
CA ASP A 274 17.10 -17.67 8.83
C ASP A 274 16.57 -16.28 9.14
N LYS A 275 17.43 -15.37 9.64
CA LYS A 275 17.11 -13.95 9.74
C LYS A 275 17.04 -13.25 8.39
N ALA A 276 17.90 -13.61 7.44
CA ALA A 276 17.81 -13.09 6.08
C ALA A 276 16.42 -13.40 5.48
N ALA A 277 15.94 -14.64 5.64
CA ALA A 277 14.60 -15.03 5.23
C ALA A 277 13.49 -14.21 5.92
N GLU A 278 13.57 -14.01 7.25
CA GLU A 278 12.62 -13.19 8.01
C GLU A 278 12.56 -11.74 7.51
N TYR A 279 13.70 -11.10 7.25
CA TYR A 279 13.74 -9.72 6.77
C TYR A 279 13.27 -9.58 5.31
N TYR A 280 13.64 -10.49 4.41
CA TYR A 280 13.09 -10.49 3.04
C TYR A 280 11.57 -10.74 3.02
N GLN A 281 11.05 -11.61 3.89
CA GLN A 281 9.61 -11.84 4.03
C GLN A 281 8.89 -10.58 4.56
N LYS A 282 9.49 -9.89 5.54
CA LYS A 282 8.97 -8.64 6.10
C LYS A 282 8.88 -7.51 5.06
N ALA A 283 9.89 -7.38 4.19
CA ALA A 283 9.86 -6.45 3.07
C ALA A 283 8.75 -6.82 2.06
N TRP A 284 8.73 -8.07 1.59
CA TRP A 284 7.75 -8.59 0.62
C TRP A 284 6.29 -8.33 1.04
N ALA A 285 5.98 -8.53 2.33
CA ALA A 285 4.64 -8.40 2.88
C ALA A 285 4.06 -6.97 2.90
N LYS A 286 4.84 -5.94 2.51
CA LYS A 286 4.36 -4.55 2.39
C LYS A 286 3.51 -4.33 1.14
N HIS A 287 3.80 -5.07 0.06
CA HIS A 287 3.10 -4.95 -1.23
C HIS A 287 2.29 -6.19 -1.61
N HIS A 288 2.48 -7.31 -0.91
CA HIS A 288 1.90 -8.62 -1.25
C HIS A 288 1.14 -9.23 -0.07
N PHE A 289 -0.07 -9.72 -0.36
CA PHE A 289 -0.95 -10.39 0.62
C PHE A 289 -0.77 -11.92 0.64
N ASP A 290 0.45 -12.38 0.36
CA ASP A 290 0.79 -13.79 0.30
C ASP A 290 0.85 -14.45 1.69
N ASN A 291 0.66 -15.78 1.74
CA ASN A 291 0.86 -16.52 2.97
C ASN A 291 2.35 -16.45 3.38
N PRO A 292 2.71 -15.89 4.54
CA PRO A 292 4.12 -15.76 4.95
C PRO A 292 4.86 -17.10 4.99
N ALA A 293 4.18 -18.20 5.29
CA ALA A 293 4.79 -19.52 5.30
C ALA A 293 5.06 -20.08 3.90
N THR A 294 4.35 -19.64 2.86
CA THR A 294 4.66 -19.95 1.46
C THR A 294 5.88 -19.15 1.01
N VAL A 295 5.91 -17.83 1.27
CA VAL A 295 7.05 -16.94 0.94
C VAL A 295 8.34 -17.42 1.61
N MET A 296 8.30 -17.80 2.89
CA MET A 296 9.45 -18.43 3.56
C MET A 296 9.87 -19.73 2.89
N GLY A 297 8.92 -20.55 2.42
CA GLY A 297 9.21 -21.77 1.65
C GLY A 297 9.95 -21.48 0.35
N ASP A 298 9.46 -20.50 -0.42
CA ASP A 298 10.01 -20.10 -1.72
C ASP A 298 11.45 -19.57 -1.59
N LEU A 299 11.73 -18.74 -0.58
CA LEU A 299 13.07 -18.22 -0.30
C LEU A 299 14.11 -19.36 -0.13
N TYR A 300 13.81 -20.39 0.67
CA TYR A 300 14.71 -21.56 0.82
C TYR A 300 14.67 -22.52 -0.38
N PHE A 301 13.60 -22.55 -1.17
CA PHE A 301 13.47 -23.44 -2.33
C PHE A 301 14.28 -22.94 -3.53
N GLU A 302 14.15 -21.65 -3.84
CA GLU A 302 14.88 -21.02 -4.93
C GLU A 302 16.37 -20.87 -4.60
N GLY A 303 16.69 -20.42 -3.38
CA GLY A 303 18.06 -20.12 -2.96
C GLY A 303 18.74 -19.06 -3.83
N GLN A 304 18.01 -18.00 -4.19
CA GLN A 304 18.54 -16.83 -4.91
C GLN A 304 18.95 -15.70 -3.97
N LYS A 305 18.17 -15.48 -2.90
CA LYS A 305 18.41 -14.45 -1.87
C LYS A 305 19.07 -14.98 -0.58
N ILE A 306 19.05 -16.31 -0.38
CA ILE A 306 19.60 -17.03 0.78
C ILE A 306 20.16 -18.40 0.35
N ASP A 307 20.93 -19.10 1.19
CA ASP A 307 21.41 -20.46 0.86
C ASP A 307 20.24 -21.45 0.69
N ARG A 308 20.23 -22.19 -0.42
CA ARG A 308 19.14 -23.13 -0.76
C ARG A 308 19.02 -24.26 0.26
N ASN A 309 17.81 -24.48 0.79
CA ASN A 309 17.55 -25.50 1.80
C ASN A 309 16.18 -26.17 1.59
N TYR A 310 16.12 -27.15 0.67
CA TYR A 310 14.88 -27.88 0.36
C TYR A 310 14.18 -28.51 1.58
N PRO A 311 14.87 -29.05 2.61
CA PRO A 311 14.22 -29.51 3.84
C PRO A 311 13.54 -28.38 4.64
N LYS A 312 14.16 -27.20 4.78
CA LYS A 312 13.50 -26.02 5.39
C LYS A 312 12.34 -25.53 4.55
N ALA A 313 12.49 -25.48 3.22
CA ALA A 313 11.41 -25.12 2.30
C ALA A 313 10.20 -26.04 2.49
N LEU A 314 10.40 -27.36 2.48
CA LEU A 314 9.35 -28.36 2.73
C LEU A 314 8.64 -28.14 4.07
N ALA A 315 9.39 -27.87 5.15
CA ALA A 315 8.82 -27.61 6.46
C ALA A 315 8.02 -26.29 6.53
N TRP A 316 8.38 -25.29 5.74
CA TRP A 316 7.61 -24.04 5.60
C TRP A 316 6.35 -24.23 4.76
N TYR A 317 6.45 -24.87 3.59
CA TYR A 317 5.28 -25.22 2.77
C TYR A 317 4.29 -26.10 3.54
N GLN A 318 4.75 -27.03 4.38
CA GLN A 318 3.85 -27.84 5.22
C GLN A 318 3.01 -27.00 6.20
N LYS A 319 3.55 -25.88 6.73
CA LYS A 319 2.79 -24.94 7.59
C LYS A 319 1.74 -24.15 6.79
N ALA A 320 2.03 -23.82 5.53
CA ALA A 320 1.10 -23.13 4.64
C ALA A 320 0.01 -24.07 4.08
N ALA A 321 0.37 -25.29 3.68
CA ALA A 321 -0.56 -26.34 3.24
C ALA A 321 -1.50 -26.82 4.36
N ALA A 322 -1.11 -26.68 5.64
CA ALA A 322 -2.00 -26.88 6.79
C ALA A 322 -3.10 -25.79 6.90
N GLN A 323 -2.94 -24.66 6.19
CA GLN A 323 -3.93 -23.58 6.04
C GLN A 323 -4.65 -23.66 4.68
N ASN A 324 -4.40 -24.72 3.89
CA ASN A 324 -4.87 -24.91 2.51
C ASN A 324 -4.35 -23.88 1.50
N ASP A 325 -3.10 -23.44 1.64
CA ASP A 325 -2.42 -22.64 0.60
C ASP A 325 -2.03 -23.53 -0.60
N SER A 326 -2.72 -23.33 -1.73
CA SER A 326 -2.57 -24.16 -2.93
C SER A 326 -1.20 -24.04 -3.61
N ARG A 327 -0.48 -22.92 -3.46
CA ARG A 327 0.90 -22.79 -3.94
C ARG A 327 1.84 -23.68 -3.13
N ALA A 328 1.75 -23.63 -1.81
CA ALA A 328 2.53 -24.51 -0.94
C ALA A 328 2.23 -26.00 -1.20
N GLU A 329 0.98 -26.35 -1.47
CA GLU A 329 0.61 -27.72 -1.85
C GLU A 329 1.18 -28.15 -3.19
N ASN A 330 1.15 -27.27 -4.20
CA ASN A 330 1.86 -27.49 -5.46
C ASN A 330 3.38 -27.61 -5.26
N ALA A 331 3.98 -26.79 -4.39
CA ALA A 331 5.41 -26.84 -4.10
C ALA A 331 5.82 -28.15 -3.40
N ILE A 332 5.02 -28.65 -2.45
CA ILE A 332 5.20 -29.99 -1.85
C ILE A 332 5.07 -31.08 -2.94
N GLY A 333 4.09 -30.96 -3.85
CA GLY A 333 3.94 -31.85 -5.00
C GLY A 333 5.19 -31.87 -5.90
N ASN A 334 5.72 -30.69 -6.23
CA ASN A 334 6.94 -30.52 -7.02
C ASN A 334 8.18 -31.09 -6.30
N ILE A 335 8.27 -30.95 -4.98
CA ILE A 335 9.34 -31.53 -4.14
C ILE A 335 9.31 -33.07 -4.21
N TYR A 336 8.14 -33.70 -4.04
CA TYR A 336 8.00 -35.16 -4.15
C TYR A 336 8.18 -35.67 -5.59
N TYR A 337 7.75 -34.90 -6.60
CA TYR A 337 7.93 -35.25 -8.01
C TYR A 337 9.41 -35.19 -8.43
N SER A 338 10.17 -34.24 -7.88
CA SER A 338 11.55 -33.97 -8.28
C SER A 338 12.60 -34.64 -7.40
N GLY A 339 12.23 -35.06 -6.17
CA GLY A 339 13.12 -35.71 -5.22
C GLY A 339 14.08 -34.76 -4.48
N LEU A 340 13.71 -33.49 -4.29
CA LEU A 340 14.64 -32.43 -3.90
C LEU A 340 14.88 -32.30 -2.38
N ALA A 341 13.87 -32.60 -1.54
CA ALA A 341 14.00 -32.62 -0.08
C ALA A 341 13.90 -34.03 0.52
N VAL A 342 13.36 -34.97 -0.26
CA VAL A 342 12.90 -36.31 0.13
C VAL A 342 13.07 -37.23 -1.09
N PRO A 343 13.13 -38.56 -0.93
CA PRO A 343 13.12 -39.48 -2.08
C PRO A 343 11.92 -39.21 -3.00
N GLN A 344 12.15 -39.34 -4.31
CA GLN A 344 11.12 -39.12 -5.33
C GLN A 344 9.95 -40.10 -5.14
N ASP A 345 8.73 -39.56 -4.96
CA ASP A 345 7.50 -40.34 -4.83
C ASP A 345 6.37 -39.69 -5.64
N PHE A 346 6.13 -40.23 -6.84
CA PHE A 346 5.05 -39.80 -7.71
C PHE A 346 3.65 -40.05 -7.14
N LYS A 347 3.47 -40.95 -6.16
CA LYS A 347 2.18 -41.16 -5.47
C LYS A 347 1.90 -40.01 -4.51
N GLN A 348 2.89 -39.59 -3.73
CA GLN A 348 2.76 -38.40 -2.88
C GLN A 348 2.58 -37.14 -3.71
N ALA A 349 3.36 -36.96 -4.77
CA ALA A 349 3.18 -35.84 -5.70
C ALA A 349 1.75 -35.76 -6.26
N LEU A 350 1.19 -36.90 -6.71
CA LEU A 350 -0.20 -36.99 -7.19
C LEU A 350 -1.23 -36.60 -6.13
N VAL A 351 -1.01 -36.95 -4.86
CA VAL A 351 -1.89 -36.55 -3.74
C VAL A 351 -1.82 -35.04 -3.50
N TRP A 352 -0.61 -34.46 -3.46
CA TRP A 352 -0.41 -33.03 -3.20
C TRP A 352 -0.91 -32.14 -4.34
N TYR A 353 -0.64 -32.50 -5.60
CA TYR A 353 -1.22 -31.77 -6.75
C TYR A 353 -2.75 -31.85 -6.75
N ARG A 354 -3.35 -32.99 -6.37
CA ARG A 354 -4.81 -33.10 -6.24
C ARG A 354 -5.37 -32.23 -5.11
N LYS A 355 -4.65 -32.08 -3.98
CA LYS A 355 -5.05 -31.18 -2.88
C LYS A 355 -5.04 -29.72 -3.36
N ALA A 356 -3.94 -29.29 -4.01
CA ALA A 356 -3.77 -27.94 -4.55
C ALA A 356 -4.89 -27.53 -5.54
N THR A 357 -5.49 -28.50 -6.24
CA THR A 357 -6.52 -28.29 -7.28
C THR A 357 -7.95 -28.62 -6.84
N ALA A 358 -8.16 -28.90 -5.54
CA ALA A 358 -9.43 -29.40 -5.00
C ALA A 358 -10.52 -28.33 -4.92
N ASP A 359 -10.18 -27.11 -4.47
CA ASP A 359 -11.09 -25.98 -4.40
C ASP A 359 -11.02 -25.12 -5.67
N PHE A 360 -12.17 -24.91 -6.31
CA PHE A 360 -12.31 -24.21 -7.60
C PHE A 360 -11.88 -22.73 -7.55
N TYR A 361 -11.80 -22.14 -6.34
CA TYR A 361 -11.41 -20.74 -6.14
C TYR A 361 -9.88 -20.52 -6.02
N HIS A 362 -9.07 -21.59 -6.09
CA HIS A 362 -7.61 -21.47 -6.06
C HIS A 362 -7.01 -21.07 -7.42
N THR A 363 -7.06 -19.76 -7.72
CA THR A 363 -6.63 -19.13 -8.98
C THR A 363 -5.15 -19.31 -9.36
N GLN A 364 -4.33 -19.93 -8.51
CA GLN A 364 -2.87 -20.09 -8.67
C GLN A 364 -2.41 -21.56 -8.78
N ALA A 365 -3.33 -22.52 -8.86
CA ALA A 365 -3.01 -23.96 -8.91
C ALA A 365 -2.60 -24.48 -10.31
N TYR A 366 -2.49 -23.62 -11.32
CA TYR A 366 -2.32 -24.00 -12.73
C TYR A 366 -1.08 -24.85 -13.05
N ASP A 367 0.02 -24.70 -12.30
CA ASP A 367 1.19 -25.59 -12.43
C ASP A 367 0.83 -27.00 -11.95
N ALA A 368 0.17 -27.16 -10.79
CA ALA A 368 -0.30 -28.47 -10.31
C ALA A 368 -1.22 -29.16 -11.33
N GLU A 369 -2.13 -28.41 -11.97
CA GLU A 369 -2.97 -28.91 -13.06
C GLU A 369 -2.14 -29.38 -14.26
N MET A 370 -1.12 -28.63 -14.67
CA MET A 370 -0.18 -29.05 -15.70
C MET A 370 0.55 -30.36 -15.31
N LYS A 371 0.99 -30.52 -14.05
CA LYS A 371 1.65 -31.76 -13.57
C LYS A 371 0.69 -32.95 -13.55
N LEU A 372 -0.57 -32.74 -13.16
CA LEU A 372 -1.62 -33.78 -13.22
C LEU A 372 -1.85 -34.23 -14.66
N GLY A 373 -1.98 -33.28 -15.59
CA GLY A 373 -2.08 -33.60 -17.02
C GLY A 373 -0.86 -34.39 -17.52
N ASP A 374 0.34 -34.01 -17.07
CA ASP A 374 1.58 -34.70 -17.41
C ASP A 374 1.60 -36.14 -16.89
N MET A 375 1.18 -36.38 -15.64
CA MET A 375 1.05 -37.72 -15.05
C MET A 375 0.07 -38.62 -15.83
N TYR A 376 -1.14 -38.12 -16.12
CA TYR A 376 -2.14 -38.84 -16.90
C TYR A 376 -1.67 -39.14 -18.33
N SER A 377 -0.95 -38.22 -18.97
CA SER A 377 -0.42 -38.44 -20.33
C SER A 377 0.73 -39.46 -20.38
N LYS A 378 1.46 -39.66 -19.28
CA LYS A 378 2.58 -40.60 -19.17
C LYS A 378 2.19 -41.98 -18.61
N GLY A 379 0.99 -42.13 -18.05
CA GLY A 379 0.63 -43.32 -17.26
C GLY A 379 1.45 -43.43 -15.97
N GLN A 380 1.79 -42.29 -15.37
CA GLN A 380 2.66 -42.21 -14.20
C GLN A 380 1.82 -42.32 -12.92
N VAL A 381 1.92 -43.46 -12.23
CA VAL A 381 1.10 -43.88 -11.06
C VAL A 381 -0.38 -44.10 -11.37
N VAL A 382 -1.00 -43.27 -12.21
CA VAL A 382 -2.33 -43.50 -12.80
C VAL A 382 -2.22 -44.26 -14.13
N PRO A 383 -3.26 -44.98 -14.58
CA PRO A 383 -3.34 -45.46 -15.96
C PRO A 383 -3.19 -44.31 -16.96
N GLN A 384 -2.61 -44.58 -18.13
CA GLN A 384 -2.48 -43.57 -19.18
C GLN A 384 -3.87 -43.20 -19.74
N ASP A 385 -4.25 -41.94 -19.60
CA ASP A 385 -5.52 -41.41 -20.10
C ASP A 385 -5.30 -40.01 -20.70
N PHE A 386 -5.29 -39.94 -22.03
CA PHE A 386 -5.11 -38.68 -22.74
C PHE A 386 -6.34 -37.75 -22.66
N LYS A 387 -7.54 -38.25 -22.36
CA LYS A 387 -8.74 -37.40 -22.17
C LYS A 387 -8.68 -36.68 -20.82
N GLN A 388 -8.31 -37.42 -19.78
CA GLN A 388 -8.02 -36.81 -18.47
C GLN A 388 -6.86 -35.82 -18.58
N ALA A 389 -5.77 -36.21 -19.26
CA ALA A 389 -4.64 -35.31 -19.49
C ALA A 389 -5.06 -34.01 -20.19
N PHE A 390 -5.82 -34.12 -21.29
CA PHE A 390 -6.36 -32.97 -22.01
C PHE A 390 -7.18 -32.05 -21.09
N SER A 391 -8.09 -32.59 -20.28
CA SER A 391 -8.93 -31.79 -19.36
C SER A 391 -8.11 -31.04 -18.30
N TRP A 392 -7.03 -31.64 -17.79
CA TRP A 392 -6.12 -30.96 -16.85
C TRP A 392 -5.29 -29.85 -17.51
N TYR A 393 -4.83 -30.05 -18.75
CA TYR A 393 -4.18 -28.98 -19.52
C TYR A 393 -5.17 -27.85 -19.89
N GLU A 394 -6.43 -28.19 -20.17
CA GLU A 394 -7.47 -27.20 -20.47
C GLU A 394 -7.77 -26.31 -19.27
N ARG A 395 -7.87 -26.88 -18.06
CA ARG A 395 -7.97 -26.09 -16.81
C ARG A 395 -6.77 -25.14 -16.66
N SER A 396 -5.56 -25.68 -16.75
CA SER A 396 -4.31 -24.92 -16.59
C SER A 396 -4.21 -23.76 -17.59
N ALA A 397 -4.61 -23.98 -18.84
CA ALA A 397 -4.60 -22.96 -19.89
C ALA A 397 -5.65 -21.84 -19.71
N ARG A 398 -6.75 -22.08 -18.97
CA ARG A 398 -7.71 -21.01 -18.59
C ARG A 398 -7.12 -20.01 -17.60
N HIS A 399 -5.98 -20.34 -16.98
CA HIS A 399 -5.17 -19.42 -16.19
C HIS A 399 -4.01 -18.81 -17.02
N HIS A 400 -4.14 -18.80 -18.35
CA HIS A 400 -3.17 -18.24 -19.31
C HIS A 400 -1.76 -18.88 -19.16
N TYR A 401 -1.70 -20.12 -18.63
CA TYR A 401 -0.45 -20.81 -18.36
C TYR A 401 0.13 -21.41 -19.65
N LYS A 402 0.91 -20.58 -20.35
CA LYS A 402 1.59 -20.87 -21.62
C LYS A 402 2.12 -22.31 -21.83
N PRO A 403 2.76 -23.00 -20.86
CA PRO A 403 3.16 -24.40 -21.05
C PRO A 403 2.00 -25.37 -21.30
N ALA A 404 0.81 -25.11 -20.75
CA ALA A 404 -0.40 -25.88 -21.00
C ALA A 404 -1.05 -25.52 -22.35
N GLU A 405 -1.05 -24.25 -22.75
CA GLU A 405 -1.52 -23.81 -24.08
C GLU A 405 -0.72 -24.49 -25.22
N ILE A 406 0.61 -24.51 -25.09
CA ILE A 406 1.51 -25.25 -26.00
C ILE A 406 1.17 -26.75 -26.03
N LYS A 407 0.78 -27.31 -24.88
CA LYS A 407 0.36 -28.71 -24.75
C LYS A 407 -0.96 -28.96 -25.49
N LEU A 408 -1.99 -28.14 -25.28
CA LEU A 408 -3.27 -28.20 -25.97
C LEU A 408 -3.10 -28.07 -27.49
N SER A 409 -2.32 -27.09 -27.95
CA SER A 409 -1.96 -26.93 -29.37
C SER A 409 -1.42 -28.24 -29.96
N THR A 410 -0.48 -28.89 -29.26
CA THR A 410 0.12 -30.17 -29.65
C THR A 410 -0.89 -31.34 -29.63
N LEU A 411 -1.82 -31.38 -28.68
CA LEU A 411 -2.83 -32.43 -28.58
C LEU A 411 -3.88 -32.32 -29.69
N TYR A 412 -4.35 -31.10 -29.99
CA TYR A 412 -5.27 -30.81 -31.10
C TYR A 412 -4.64 -31.07 -32.46
N GLU A 413 -3.36 -30.73 -32.66
CA GLU A 413 -2.63 -31.02 -33.91
C GLU A 413 -2.59 -32.54 -34.19
N LYS A 414 -2.42 -33.34 -33.14
CA LYS A 414 -2.14 -34.79 -33.24
C LYS A 414 -3.38 -35.67 -33.05
N GLY A 415 -4.47 -35.14 -32.48
CA GLY A 415 -5.66 -35.92 -32.13
C GLY A 415 -5.45 -36.82 -30.91
N ILE A 416 -4.69 -36.34 -29.91
CA ILE A 416 -4.31 -37.12 -28.73
C ILE A 416 -5.23 -36.69 -27.57
N GLY A 417 -6.13 -37.58 -27.15
CA GLY A 417 -7.13 -37.29 -26.10
C GLY A 417 -8.32 -36.44 -26.55
N VAL A 418 -8.20 -35.76 -27.69
CA VAL A 418 -9.22 -34.91 -28.31
C VAL A 418 -9.29 -35.20 -29.81
N GLU A 419 -10.38 -34.82 -30.48
CA GLU A 419 -10.44 -34.89 -31.95
C GLU A 419 -9.40 -33.96 -32.60
N LYS A 420 -8.80 -34.41 -33.71
CA LYS A 420 -7.76 -33.66 -34.41
C LYS A 420 -8.34 -32.41 -35.07
N ASN A 421 -8.03 -31.23 -34.53
CA ASN A 421 -8.52 -29.96 -35.03
C ASN A 421 -7.35 -28.97 -35.25
N LYS A 422 -7.12 -28.60 -36.52
CA LYS A 422 -6.02 -27.68 -36.90
C LYS A 422 -6.28 -26.23 -36.46
N GLU A 423 -7.54 -25.80 -36.43
CA GLU A 423 -7.91 -24.42 -36.09
C GLU A 423 -7.70 -24.18 -34.59
N GLN A 424 -8.13 -25.13 -33.76
CA GLN A 424 -7.82 -25.15 -32.32
C GLN A 424 -6.32 -25.26 -32.06
N ALA A 425 -5.59 -26.09 -32.81
CA ALA A 425 -4.14 -26.17 -32.68
C ALA A 425 -3.45 -24.81 -32.94
N VAL A 426 -3.91 -24.06 -33.95
CA VAL A 426 -3.40 -22.71 -34.28
C VAL A 426 -3.87 -21.66 -33.25
N TYR A 427 -5.10 -21.73 -32.75
CA TYR A 427 -5.61 -20.85 -31.68
C TYR A 427 -4.73 -20.93 -30.43
N TRP A 428 -4.54 -22.13 -29.87
CA TRP A 428 -3.69 -22.32 -28.69
C TRP A 428 -2.21 -22.00 -28.94
N HIS A 429 -1.72 -22.19 -30.17
CA HIS A 429 -0.38 -21.73 -30.54
C HIS A 429 -0.26 -20.20 -30.56
N ARG A 430 -1.30 -19.49 -31.03
CA ARG A 430 -1.33 -18.02 -31.02
C ARG A 430 -1.45 -17.47 -29.61
N LYS A 431 -2.35 -17.97 -28.76
CA LYS A 431 -2.44 -17.51 -27.36
C LYS A 431 -1.09 -17.66 -26.64
N ALA A 432 -0.39 -18.77 -26.86
CA ALA A 432 0.94 -19.01 -26.31
C ALA A 432 2.07 -18.10 -26.83
N PHE A 433 2.03 -17.57 -28.06
CA PHE A 433 3.19 -16.93 -28.70
C PHE A 433 2.97 -15.56 -29.35
N ASP A 434 1.73 -15.20 -29.68
CA ASP A 434 1.34 -13.90 -30.22
C ASP A 434 0.75 -13.03 -29.10
N LYS A 435 1.58 -12.11 -28.59
CA LYS A 435 1.20 -11.22 -27.49
C LYS A 435 -0.01 -10.34 -27.84
N ALA A 436 -0.13 -9.87 -29.08
CA ALA A 436 -1.26 -9.01 -29.48
C ALA A 436 -2.55 -9.82 -29.61
N PHE A 437 -2.45 -11.10 -29.99
CA PHE A 437 -3.58 -12.03 -29.94
C PHE A 437 -4.04 -12.29 -28.49
N ALA A 438 -3.10 -12.61 -27.58
CA ALA A 438 -3.40 -12.85 -26.18
C ALA A 438 -4.04 -11.62 -25.50
N GLU A 439 -3.47 -10.42 -25.65
CA GLU A 439 -4.03 -9.17 -25.08
C GLU A 439 -5.44 -8.83 -25.60
N ILE A 440 -5.87 -9.38 -26.75
CA ILE A 440 -7.25 -9.24 -27.27
C ILE A 440 -8.16 -10.33 -26.70
N ASP A 441 -7.69 -11.58 -26.68
CA ASP A 441 -8.42 -12.75 -26.20
C ASP A 441 -8.73 -12.63 -24.69
N ASP A 442 -7.73 -12.27 -23.89
CA ASP A 442 -7.83 -12.10 -22.44
C ASP A 442 -8.83 -10.97 -22.07
N ARG A 443 -8.84 -9.88 -22.85
CA ARG A 443 -9.80 -8.77 -22.67
C ARG A 443 -11.24 -9.15 -23.07
N LEU A 444 -11.42 -10.15 -23.93
CA LEU A 444 -12.73 -10.70 -24.26
C LEU A 444 -13.19 -11.65 -23.17
N ASP A 445 -12.30 -12.47 -22.61
CA ASP A 445 -12.57 -13.33 -21.45
C ASP A 445 -12.95 -12.51 -20.20
N ASP A 446 -12.19 -11.46 -19.85
CA ASP A 446 -12.52 -10.53 -18.75
C ASP A 446 -13.92 -9.93 -18.90
N HIS A 447 -14.24 -9.45 -20.10
CA HIS A 447 -15.55 -8.87 -20.40
C HIS A 447 -16.67 -9.92 -20.33
N ALA A 448 -16.43 -11.15 -20.82
CA ALA A 448 -17.38 -12.25 -20.75
C ALA A 448 -17.62 -12.72 -19.30
N GLN A 449 -16.56 -12.83 -18.49
CA GLN A 449 -16.65 -13.17 -17.06
C GLN A 449 -17.39 -12.09 -16.27
N GLY A 450 -17.06 -10.81 -16.48
CA GLY A 450 -17.79 -9.70 -15.85
C GLY A 450 -19.28 -9.69 -16.19
N MET A 451 -19.63 -9.92 -17.45
CA MET A 451 -21.03 -10.05 -17.88
C MET A 451 -21.72 -11.30 -17.30
N ALA A 452 -21.01 -12.42 -17.16
CA ALA A 452 -21.53 -13.64 -16.52
C ALA A 452 -21.78 -13.45 -15.02
N MET A 453 -20.87 -12.78 -14.29
CA MET A 453 -21.06 -12.43 -12.88
C MET A 453 -22.25 -11.49 -12.68
N LEU A 454 -22.41 -10.47 -13.53
CA LEU A 454 -23.57 -9.57 -13.51
C LEU A 454 -24.88 -10.33 -13.80
N TYR A 455 -24.87 -11.28 -14.73
CA TYR A 455 -26.03 -12.12 -15.04
C TYR A 455 -26.39 -13.03 -13.86
N GLN A 456 -25.40 -13.67 -13.23
CA GLN A 456 -25.62 -14.55 -12.07
C GLN A 456 -26.14 -13.75 -10.86
N ALA A 457 -25.57 -12.57 -10.58
CA ALA A 457 -26.08 -11.68 -9.53
C ALA A 457 -27.53 -11.23 -9.80
N ALA A 458 -27.89 -10.98 -11.06
CA ALA A 458 -29.27 -10.67 -11.46
C ALA A 458 -30.22 -11.89 -11.43
N GLU A 459 -29.69 -13.11 -11.56
CA GLU A 459 -30.41 -14.36 -11.36
C GLU A 459 -30.72 -14.60 -9.87
N ASP A 460 -29.74 -14.39 -8.99
CA ASP A 460 -29.89 -14.67 -7.57
C ASP A 460 -30.70 -13.58 -6.86
N ALA A 461 -30.55 -12.30 -7.25
CA ALA A 461 -31.44 -11.23 -6.81
C ALA A 461 -32.93 -11.48 -7.18
N LYS A 462 -33.22 -12.16 -8.31
CA LYS A 462 -34.60 -12.58 -8.63
C LYS A 462 -35.08 -13.72 -7.72
N LYS A 463 -34.21 -14.65 -7.32
CA LYS A 463 -34.55 -15.77 -6.42
C LYS A 463 -34.85 -15.25 -5.01
N ASP A 464 -34.06 -14.30 -4.52
CA ASP A 464 -34.31 -13.62 -3.24
C ASP A 464 -35.62 -12.82 -3.28
N ALA A 465 -35.87 -12.05 -4.34
CA ALA A 465 -37.14 -11.33 -4.54
C ALA A 465 -38.35 -12.27 -4.74
N ALA A 466 -38.12 -13.49 -5.23
CA ALA A 466 -39.17 -14.52 -5.36
C ALA A 466 -39.38 -15.35 -4.08
N SER A 467 -38.52 -15.21 -3.07
CA SER A 467 -38.56 -16.01 -1.85
C SER A 467 -39.87 -15.81 -1.06
N PRO A 468 -40.31 -16.80 -0.25
CA PRO A 468 -41.50 -16.65 0.59
C PRO A 468 -41.37 -15.48 1.57
N LYS A 469 -40.18 -15.31 2.16
CA LYS A 469 -39.89 -14.28 3.16
C LYS A 469 -40.04 -12.87 2.60
N ALA A 470 -39.49 -12.60 1.41
CA ALA A 470 -39.67 -11.31 0.73
C ALA A 470 -41.14 -11.00 0.39
N LYS A 471 -41.99 -12.03 0.25
CA LYS A 471 -43.44 -11.87 0.04
C LYS A 471 -44.22 -11.64 1.33
N GLU A 472 -43.72 -12.12 2.47
CA GLU A 472 -44.27 -11.79 3.79
C GLU A 472 -43.94 -10.34 4.15
N ASP A 473 -42.66 -9.94 4.05
CA ASP A 473 -42.18 -8.58 4.34
C ASP A 473 -42.87 -7.49 3.45
N ALA A 474 -43.22 -7.84 2.21
CA ALA A 474 -43.91 -6.96 1.26
C ALA A 474 -45.43 -6.85 1.48
N VAL A 475 -46.03 -7.67 2.37
CA VAL A 475 -47.46 -7.62 2.73
C VAL A 475 -47.67 -6.91 4.09
N SER A 476 -46.59 -6.63 4.83
CA SER A 476 -46.62 -6.01 6.17
C SER A 476 -46.30 -4.50 6.22
N ASN A 477 -46.33 -3.76 5.09
CA ASN A 477 -46.07 -2.31 5.00
C ASN A 477 -47.22 -1.54 4.32
#